data_AF-A0A7X9Q5M9-F1
#
_entry.id   AF-A0A7X9Q5M9-F1
#
_cell.length_a   1.000
_cell.length_b   1.000
_cell.length_c   1.000
_cell.angle_alpha   90.00
_cell.angle_beta   90.00
_cell.angle_gamma   90.00
#
_symmetry.space_group_name_H-M   'P 1'
#
loop_
_entity.id
_entity.type
_entity.pdbx_description
1 polymer ?
#
loop_
_entity_poly.entity_id
_entity_poly.type
_entity_poly.pdbx_seq_one_letter_code
_entity_poly.pdbx_strand_id
1 'polypeptide(L)'
;KYAETVDKGTIKNFYVGNVEKSNEFIDATTAWYITHTSYKSPMGGNTAAFATKEAAVAQANKITATAVDWNTLHQNSEKKEASSHEGHDH
;
A
#
# COMPACT_ATOMS: atom_id res chain seq x y z
N LYS A 1 11.23 25.61 -12.80
CA LYS A 1 10.08 25.91 -11.91
C LYS A 1 9.78 24.63 -11.15
N TYR A 2 10.17 24.53 -9.88
CA TYR A 2 9.87 23.36 -9.06
C TYR A 2 8.43 23.48 -8.54
N ALA A 3 7.72 22.35 -8.48
CA ALA A 3 6.32 22.30 -8.09
C ALA A 3 6.12 22.87 -6.68
N GLU A 4 5.17 23.79 -6.55
CA GLU A 4 4.76 24.37 -5.26
C GLU A 4 4.35 23.24 -4.31
N THR A 5 4.78 23.34 -3.05
CA THR A 5 4.40 22.40 -2.00
C THR A 5 2.89 22.43 -1.82
N VAL A 6 2.23 21.35 -2.23
CA VAL A 6 0.78 21.19 -2.02
C VAL A 6 0.55 20.96 -0.53
N ASP A 7 -0.23 21.83 0.10
CA ASP A 7 -0.67 21.63 1.47
C ASP A 7 -1.47 20.32 1.59
N LYS A 8 -1.13 19.48 2.58
CA LYS A 8 -1.76 18.16 2.76
C LYS A 8 -3.29 18.26 2.94
N GLY A 9 -3.81 19.37 3.45
CA GLY A 9 -5.25 19.62 3.60
C GLY A 9 -5.99 19.90 2.28
N THR A 10 -5.26 20.06 1.17
CA THR A 10 -5.84 20.30 -0.16
C THR A 10 -6.08 18.98 -0.93
N ILE A 11 -5.49 17.86 -0.49
CA ILE A 11 -5.66 16.56 -1.14
C ILE A 11 -7.05 16.01 -0.79
N LYS A 12 -7.96 16.01 -1.78
CA LYS A 12 -9.34 15.56 -1.60
C LYS A 12 -9.50 14.04 -1.74
N ASN A 13 -8.69 13.41 -2.61
CA ASN A 13 -8.80 11.99 -2.94
C ASN A 13 -7.40 11.41 -3.19
N PHE A 14 -7.24 10.16 -2.79
CA PHE A 14 -6.05 9.36 -3.06
C PHE A 14 -6.43 8.26 -4.05
N TYR A 15 -5.59 8.06 -5.07
CA TYR A 15 -5.81 7.03 -6.09
C TYR A 15 -4.62 6.09 -6.16
N VAL A 16 -4.91 4.79 -6.30
CA VAL A 16 -3.91 3.74 -6.47
C VAL A 16 -4.21 2.95 -7.74
N GLY A 17 -3.16 2.46 -8.41
CA GLY A 17 -3.31 1.61 -9.58
C GLY A 17 -3.89 0.25 -9.19
N ASN A 18 -4.92 -0.19 -9.91
CA ASN A 18 -5.48 -1.51 -9.76
C ASN A 18 -4.50 -2.55 -10.36
N VAL A 19 -4.08 -3.52 -9.56
CA VAL A 19 -3.14 -4.55 -10.03
C VAL A 19 -3.76 -5.50 -11.06
N GLU A 20 -5.09 -5.68 -11.02
CA GLU A 20 -5.80 -6.56 -11.97
C GLU A 20 -5.97 -5.89 -13.34
N LYS A 21 -5.87 -4.55 -13.39
CA LYS A 21 -6.07 -3.76 -14.59
C LYS A 21 -5.04 -2.64 -14.64
N SER A 22 -3.96 -2.87 -15.40
CA SER A 22 -2.78 -1.98 -15.47
C SER A 22 -3.05 -0.50 -15.81
N ASN A 23 -4.26 -0.13 -16.24
CA ASN A 23 -4.64 1.24 -16.61
C ASN A 23 -5.86 1.78 -15.83
N GLU A 24 -6.26 1.15 -14.73
CA GLU A 24 -7.38 1.62 -13.92
C GLU A 24 -6.89 2.14 -12.56
N PHE A 25 -7.26 3.38 -12.23
CA PHE A 25 -7.04 3.97 -10.91
C PHE A 25 -8.29 3.81 -10.07
N ILE A 26 -8.13 3.30 -8.85
CA ILE A 26 -9.20 3.11 -7.87
C ILE A 26 -8.96 4.02 -6.66
N ASP A 27 -10.05 4.41 -5.98
CA ASP A 27 -9.95 5.18 -4.74
C ASP A 27 -9.23 4.37 -3.68
N ALA A 28 -8.15 4.94 -3.16
CA ALA A 28 -7.26 4.29 -2.23
C ALA A 28 -7.93 4.04 -0.87
N THR A 29 -8.84 4.91 -0.47
CA THR A 29 -9.50 4.83 0.84
C THR A 29 -10.49 3.66 0.93
N THR A 30 -10.98 3.18 -0.20
CA THR A 30 -11.91 2.05 -0.30
C THR A 30 -11.27 0.77 -0.85
N ALA A 31 -10.00 0.82 -1.25
CA ALA A 31 -9.29 -0.30 -1.84
C ALA A 31 -8.81 -1.30 -0.78
N TRP A 32 -8.50 -2.51 -1.24
CA TRP A 32 -7.89 -3.57 -0.44
C TRP A 32 -6.46 -3.80 -0.87
N TYR A 33 -5.59 -4.01 0.11
CA TYR A 33 -4.15 -4.08 -0.09
C TYR A 33 -3.61 -5.41 0.40
N ILE A 34 -2.67 -5.97 -0.35
CA ILE A 34 -1.84 -7.07 0.15
C ILE A 34 -0.41 -6.58 0.24
N THR A 35 0.26 -6.90 1.34
CA THR A 35 1.70 -6.65 1.50
C THR A 35 2.44 -7.98 1.53
N HIS A 36 3.45 -8.15 0.68
CA HIS A 36 4.24 -9.37 0.67
C HIS A 36 5.71 -9.06 0.45
N THR A 37 6.58 -9.56 1.33
CA THR A 37 8.03 -9.30 1.29
C THR A 37 8.70 -9.78 0.01
N SER A 38 8.11 -10.78 -0.66
CA SER A 38 8.63 -11.37 -1.90
C SER A 38 8.08 -10.73 -3.19
N TYR A 39 7.08 -9.83 -3.11
CA TYR A 39 6.49 -9.19 -4.30
C TYR A 39 6.91 -7.73 -4.38
N LYS A 40 8.03 -7.46 -5.06
CA LYS A 40 8.45 -6.08 -5.37
C LYS A 40 7.58 -5.54 -6.51
N SER A 41 6.68 -4.60 -6.24
CA SER A 41 6.10 -3.82 -7.33
C SER A 41 7.18 -2.95 -7.95
N PRO A 42 7.19 -2.76 -9.28
CA PRO A 42 8.20 -1.97 -9.99
C PRO A 42 8.23 -0.47 -9.59
N MET A 43 7.24 -0.01 -8.82
CA MET A 43 7.18 1.34 -8.21
C MET A 43 7.75 1.40 -6.78
N GLY A 44 8.51 0.39 -6.35
CA GLY A 44 9.23 0.41 -5.07
C GLY A 44 8.42 0.06 -3.81
N GLY A 45 7.13 -0.28 -3.96
CA GLY A 45 6.27 -0.74 -2.86
C GLY A 45 6.06 -2.25 -2.90
N ASN A 46 6.15 -2.93 -1.76
CA ASN A 46 5.81 -4.35 -1.62
C ASN A 46 4.29 -4.58 -1.48
N THR A 47 3.49 -3.73 -2.13
CA THR A 47 2.04 -3.63 -1.93
C THR A 47 1.30 -3.67 -3.25
N ALA A 48 0.28 -4.51 -3.36
CA ALA A 48 -0.65 -4.55 -4.48
C ALA A 48 -2.05 -4.16 -4.01
N ALA A 49 -2.75 -3.35 -4.81
CA ALA A 49 -4.07 -2.81 -4.51
C ALA A 49 -5.14 -3.44 -5.43
N PHE A 50 -6.29 -3.74 -4.83
CA PHE A 50 -7.43 -4.40 -5.47
C PHE A 50 -8.70 -3.61 -5.20
N ALA A 51 -9.61 -3.62 -6.18
CA ALA A 51 -10.89 -2.95 -6.07
C ALA A 51 -11.83 -3.62 -5.06
N THR A 52 -11.68 -4.93 -4.83
CA THR A 52 -12.56 -5.70 -3.96
C THR A 52 -11.78 -6.54 -2.94
N LYS A 53 -12.43 -6.82 -1.82
CA LYS A 53 -11.87 -7.68 -0.76
C LYS A 53 -11.63 -9.09 -1.27
N GLU A 54 -12.56 -9.61 -2.06
CA GLU A 54 -12.52 -10.97 -2.59
C GLU A 54 -11.29 -11.17 -3.48
N ALA A 55 -10.99 -10.21 -4.36
CA ALA A 55 -9.81 -10.25 -5.22
C ALA A 55 -8.51 -10.18 -4.39
N ALA A 56 -8.45 -9.28 -3.41
CA ALA A 56 -7.30 -9.17 -2.51
C ALA A 56 -7.08 -10.46 -1.70
N VAL A 57 -8.13 -11.03 -1.12
CA VAL A 57 -8.06 -12.29 -0.34
C VAL A 57 -7.66 -13.46 -1.23
N ALA A 58 -8.22 -13.57 -2.43
CA ALA A 58 -7.86 -14.62 -3.37
C ALA A 58 -6.38 -14.56 -3.73
N GLN A 59 -5.83 -13.36 -3.96
CA GLN A 59 -4.41 -13.21 -4.23
C GLN A 59 -3.56 -13.43 -2.97
N ALA A 60 -3.99 -12.91 -1.81
CA ALA A 60 -3.32 -13.09 -0.53
C ALA A 60 -3.14 -14.58 -0.20
N ASN A 61 -4.18 -15.39 -0.39
CA ASN A 61 -4.12 -16.85 -0.17
C ASN A 61 -3.11 -17.55 -1.09
N LYS A 62 -3.00 -17.13 -2.37
CA LYS A 62 -2.05 -17.71 -3.32
C LYS A 62 -0.59 -17.48 -2.93
N ILE A 63 -0.31 -16.35 -2.29
CA ILE A 63 1.05 -15.93 -1.93
C ILE A 63 1.31 -15.96 -0.42
N THR A 64 0.39 -16.54 0.37
CA THR A 64 0.47 -16.57 1.85
C THR A 64 0.68 -15.18 2.47
N ALA A 65 0.02 -14.16 1.91
CA ALA A 65 -0.03 -12.81 2.44
C ALA A 65 -1.35 -12.55 3.18
N THR A 66 -1.48 -11.33 3.73
CA THR A 66 -2.71 -10.87 4.37
C THR A 66 -3.29 -9.69 3.59
N ALA A 67 -4.60 -9.75 3.32
CA ALA A 67 -5.36 -8.63 2.77
C ALA A 67 -5.78 -7.69 3.90
N VAL A 68 -5.48 -6.41 3.76
CA VAL A 68 -5.75 -5.34 4.73
C VAL A 68 -6.42 -4.15 4.03
N ASP A 69 -7.23 -3.40 4.75
CA ASP A 69 -7.84 -2.15 4.27
C ASP A 69 -6.89 -0.95 4.43
N TRP A 70 -7.29 0.19 3.88
CA TRP A 70 -6.54 1.44 3.93
C TRP A 70 -6.14 1.89 5.34
N ASN A 71 -7.05 1.82 6.33
CA ASN A 71 -6.75 2.27 7.69
C ASN A 71 -5.73 1.33 8.35
N THR A 72 -5.91 0.03 8.17
CA THR A 72 -4.98 -0.98 8.68
C THR A 72 -3.60 -0.83 8.03
N LEU A 73 -3.53 -0.51 6.73
CA LEU A 73 -2.26 -0.25 6.03
C LEU A 73 -1.51 0.95 6.63
N HIS A 74 -2.20 2.06 6.91
CA HIS A 74 -1.60 3.27 7.50
C HIS A 74 -1.02 2.99 8.90
N GLN A 75 -1.77 2.27 9.73
CA GLN A 75 -1.31 1.85 11.06
C GLN A 75 -0.08 0.92 10.99
N ASN A 76 0.00 0.06 9.96
CA ASN A 76 1.11 -0.86 9.77
C ASN A 76 2.38 -0.19 9.23
N SER A 77 2.26 0.88 8.44
CA SER A 77 3.42 1.69 8.03
C SER A 77 4.10 2.37 9.21
N GLU A 78 3.32 2.90 10.15
CA GLU A 78 3.86 3.57 11.35
C GLU A 78 4.54 2.57 12.32
N LYS A 79 4.02 1.34 12.41
CA LYS A 79 4.63 0.29 13.25
C LYS A 79 5.91 -0.32 12.68
N LYS A 80 6.11 -0.30 11.35
CA LYS A 80 7.36 -0.81 10.75
C LYS A 80 8.56 0.13 10.94
N GLU A 81 8.34 1.44 11.07
CA GLU A 81 9.42 2.39 11.35
C GLU A 81 9.90 2.32 12.82
N ALA A 82 9.04 1.89 13.74
CA ALA A 82 9.41 1.73 15.15
C ALA A 82 10.26 0.47 15.46
N SER A 83 10.44 -0.45 14.51
CA SER A 83 11.12 -1.74 14.74
C SER A 83 12.42 -1.92 13.95
N SER A 84 12.97 -0.86 13.34
CA SER A 84 14.26 -0.90 12.63
C SER A 84 15.18 0.24 13.07
N HIS A 85 15.40 0.33 14.38
CA HIS A 85 16.53 1.05 14.96
C HIS A 85 16.97 0.38 16.28
N GLU A 86 17.01 -0.96 16.32
CA GLU A 86 17.80 -1.62 17.35
C GLU A 86 19.26 -1.65 16.90
N GLY A 87 20.08 -1.02 17.74
CA GLY A 87 21.44 -0.61 17.43
C GLY A 87 22.36 -1.77 17.08
N HIS A 88 23.15 -1.53 16.04
CA HIS A 88 24.44 -2.18 15.89
C HIS A 88 25.42 -1.30 16.68
N ASP A 89 25.71 -1.66 17.93
CA ASP A 89 26.87 -1.15 18.65
C ASP A 89 27.61 -2.32 19.29
N HIS A 90 28.93 -2.15 19.33
CA HIS A 90 30.00 -3.14 19.29
C HIS A 90 30.21 -3.92 20.59
#